data_AF-A0A629JR23-F1
#
_entry.id   AF-A0A629JR23-F1
#
_cell.length_a   1.000
_cell.length_b   1.000
_cell.length_c   1.000
_cell.angle_alpha   90.00
_cell.angle_beta   90.00
_cell.angle_gamma   90.00
#
_symmetry.space_group_name_H-M   'P 1'
#
loop_
_entity.id
_entity.type
_entity.pdbx_description
1 polymer ?
#
loop_
_entity_poly.entity_id
_entity_poly.type
_entity_poly.pdbx_seq_one_letter_code
_entity_poly.pdbx_strand_id
1 'polypeptide(L)'
;MSKDLFDMKRLPVDRVAARVVGKGVDWTPNKVIQTGDSDLPLPVFPAYNIKNPQQRREVQAMIGRKRGRLTIIGLAVTQGAKNKGARYVARCVCGIYTYRRAKNFKNNSDEFDGCERCRELLFLKRDEVHRRTGKWVEWKELI
;
A
#
# COMPACT_ATOMS: atom_id res chain seq x y z
N MET A 1 -7.48 40.35 32.39
CA MET A 1 -6.22 39.93 33.04
C MET A 1 -5.84 38.55 32.51
N SER A 2 -4.60 38.45 32.04
CA SER A 2 -4.01 37.43 31.18
C SER A 2 -4.06 36.00 31.74
N LYS A 3 -4.76 35.10 31.05
CA LYS A 3 -4.57 33.65 31.22
C LYS A 3 -3.22 33.15 30.67
N ASP A 4 -2.45 34.03 30.06
CA ASP A 4 -1.15 33.72 29.43
C ASP A 4 0.05 33.78 30.38
N LEU A 5 -0.13 34.20 31.64
CA LEU A 5 1.00 34.41 32.56
C LEU A 5 1.50 33.11 33.23
N PHE A 6 0.72 32.02 33.22
CA PHE A 6 1.06 30.76 33.90
C PHE A 6 1.50 29.61 32.96
N ASP A 7 1.57 29.83 31.64
CA ASP A 7 1.97 28.78 30.67
C ASP A 7 3.45 28.87 30.25
N MET A 8 4.32 29.49 31.06
CA MET A 8 5.77 29.54 30.82
C MET A 8 6.49 28.19 31.01
N LYS A 9 5.80 27.14 31.50
CA LYS A 9 6.40 25.82 31.79
C LYS A 9 6.39 24.83 30.61
N ARG A 10 5.86 25.20 29.44
CA ARG A 10 5.90 24.35 28.22
C ARG A 10 7.02 24.74 27.24
N LEU A 11 7.97 25.55 27.68
CA LEU A 11 9.18 25.80 26.89
C LEU A 11 10.01 24.52 26.87
N PRO A 12 10.39 24.02 25.68
CA PRO A 12 11.19 22.81 25.59
C PRO A 12 12.56 23.02 26.25
N VAL A 13 12.90 22.14 27.19
CA VAL A 13 14.14 22.20 27.97
C VAL A 13 15.37 21.90 27.11
N ASP A 14 15.20 21.10 26.06
CA ASP A 14 16.26 20.73 25.12
C ASP A 14 15.74 20.63 23.67
N ARG A 15 16.66 20.35 22.74
CA ARG A 15 16.34 20.20 21.31
C ARG A 15 15.38 19.03 21.03
N VAL A 16 15.38 17.99 21.85
CA VAL A 16 14.52 16.81 21.67
C VAL A 16 13.10 17.15 22.10
N ALA A 17 12.94 17.75 23.28
CA ALA A 17 11.69 18.32 23.75
C ALA A 17 11.15 19.36 22.77
N ALA A 18 12.02 20.18 22.15
CA ALA A 18 11.60 21.16 21.16
C ALA A 18 11.04 20.53 19.89
N ARG A 19 11.55 19.37 19.47
CA ARG A 19 10.99 18.61 18.33
C ARG A 19 9.66 17.94 18.68
N VAL A 20 9.47 17.51 19.93
CA VAL A 20 8.22 16.87 20.39
C VAL A 20 7.12 17.91 20.62
N VAL A 21 7.46 19.06 21.21
CA VAL A 21 6.54 20.19 21.43
C VAL A 21 6.30 20.98 20.13
N GLY A 22 7.26 20.92 19.20
CA GLY A 22 7.15 21.53 17.88
C GLY A 22 5.89 21.07 17.18
N LYS A 23 5.12 22.02 16.62
CA LYS A 23 3.89 21.73 15.90
C LYS A 23 4.20 20.91 14.66
N GLY A 24 3.92 19.61 14.72
CA GLY A 24 3.85 18.76 13.53
C GLY A 24 2.58 19.07 12.74
N VAL A 25 2.68 18.99 11.41
CA VAL A 25 1.48 18.91 10.56
C VAL A 25 1.22 17.43 10.33
N ASP A 26 0.15 16.92 10.93
CA ASP A 26 -0.39 15.62 10.52
C ASP A 26 -1.09 15.80 9.17
N TRP A 27 -0.73 14.95 8.21
CA TRP A 27 -1.33 14.96 6.90
C TRP A 27 -1.91 13.58 6.60
N THR A 28 -3.22 13.54 6.47
CA THR A 28 -3.96 12.34 6.06
C THR A 28 -4.31 12.43 4.58
N PRO A 29 -3.96 11.42 3.76
CA PRO A 29 -4.34 11.40 2.35
C PRO A 29 -5.86 11.46 2.17
N ASN A 30 -6.35 12.34 1.29
CA ASN A 30 -7.77 12.43 0.91
C ASN A 30 -8.09 11.54 -0.31
N LYS A 31 -7.61 10.30 -0.29
CA LYS A 31 -7.86 9.33 -1.35
C LYS A 31 -8.95 8.38 -0.95
N VAL A 32 -10.01 8.38 -1.77
CA VAL A 32 -11.01 7.31 -1.72
C VAL A 32 -10.36 6.05 -2.27
N ILE A 33 -10.13 5.09 -1.37
CA ILE A 33 -9.59 3.79 -1.71
C ILE A 33 -10.72 2.93 -2.28
N GLN A 34 -10.60 2.51 -3.54
CA GLN A 34 -11.61 1.69 -4.21
C GLN A 34 -11.25 0.21 -4.25
N THR A 35 -9.96 -0.12 -4.11
CA THR A 35 -9.53 -1.50 -3.88
C THR A 35 -9.86 -1.94 -2.46
N GLY A 36 -10.06 -3.25 -2.26
CA GLY A 36 -10.21 -3.82 -0.92
C GLY A 36 -8.87 -3.87 -0.19
N ASP A 37 -8.30 -2.70 0.06
CA ASP A 37 -7.09 -2.53 0.86
C ASP A 37 -7.46 -2.53 2.34
N SER A 38 -6.60 -3.10 3.17
CA SER A 38 -6.76 -3.15 4.62
C SER A 38 -5.41 -3.06 5.31
N ASP A 39 -5.37 -2.36 6.44
CA ASP A 39 -4.21 -2.37 7.34
C ASP A 39 -4.05 -3.73 8.05
N LEU A 40 -5.16 -4.48 8.18
CA LEU A 40 -5.20 -5.79 8.82
C LEU A 40 -5.04 -6.92 7.79
N PRO A 41 -4.51 -8.07 8.19
CA PRO A 41 -4.41 -9.24 7.31
C PRO A 41 -5.77 -9.64 6.73
N LEU A 42 -5.87 -9.69 5.40
CA LEU A 42 -7.06 -10.16 4.71
C LEU A 42 -7.18 -11.69 4.81
N PRO A 43 -8.41 -12.24 4.85
CA PRO A 43 -8.62 -13.67 5.00
C PRO A 43 -8.14 -14.47 3.78
N VAL A 44 -7.29 -15.46 4.05
CA VAL A 44 -6.68 -16.35 3.05
C VAL A 44 -7.35 -17.73 3.11
N PHE A 45 -7.67 -18.28 1.94
CA PHE A 45 -8.18 -19.63 1.80
C PHE A 45 -7.04 -20.65 1.95
N PRO A 46 -7.16 -21.66 2.83
CA PRO A 46 -6.11 -22.66 3.02
C PRO A 46 -5.94 -23.52 1.76
N ALA A 47 -4.76 -23.50 1.14
CA ALA A 47 -4.51 -24.18 -0.14
C ALA A 47 -4.71 -25.71 -0.08
N TYR A 48 -4.57 -26.34 1.08
CA TYR A 48 -4.82 -27.78 1.25
C TYR A 48 -6.29 -28.17 1.10
N ASN A 49 -7.23 -27.22 1.27
CA ASN A 49 -8.67 -27.45 1.05
C ASN A 49 -9.05 -27.49 -0.45
N ILE A 50 -8.14 -27.15 -1.35
CA ILE A 50 -8.37 -27.22 -2.80
C ILE A 50 -8.40 -28.69 -3.22
N LYS A 51 -9.56 -29.20 -3.62
CA LYS A 51 -9.74 -30.61 -4.03
C LYS A 51 -8.99 -30.97 -5.32
N ASN A 52 -8.94 -30.05 -6.29
CA ASN A 52 -8.26 -30.29 -7.56
C ASN A 52 -6.73 -30.15 -7.41
N PRO A 53 -5.94 -31.22 -7.67
CA PRO A 53 -4.48 -31.18 -7.53
C PRO A 53 -3.79 -30.17 -8.44
N GLN A 54 -4.28 -29.99 -9.67
CA GLN A 54 -3.68 -29.05 -10.62
C GLN A 54 -3.86 -27.60 -10.16
N GLN A 55 -5.08 -27.24 -9.74
CA GLN A 55 -5.37 -25.92 -9.18
C GLN A 55 -4.56 -25.66 -7.91
N ARG A 56 -4.37 -26.67 -7.06
CA ARG A 56 -3.53 -26.56 -5.86
C ARG A 56 -2.09 -26.19 -6.21
N ARG A 57 -1.50 -26.85 -7.21
CA ARG A 57 -0.14 -26.56 -7.69
C ARG A 57 -0.04 -25.14 -8.26
N GLU A 58 -1.03 -24.72 -9.04
CA GLU A 58 -1.06 -23.36 -9.60
C GLU A 58 -1.12 -22.29 -8.50
N VAL A 59 -1.96 -22.48 -7.48
CA VAL A 59 -2.05 -21.55 -6.34
C VAL A 59 -0.72 -21.53 -5.57
N GLN A 60 -0.12 -22.69 -5.30
CA GLN A 60 1.17 -22.78 -4.63
C GLN A 60 2.29 -22.08 -5.40
N ALA A 61 2.31 -22.19 -6.73
CA ALA A 61 3.29 -21.50 -7.57
C ALA A 61 3.12 -19.97 -7.61
N MET A 62 1.92 -19.47 -7.26
CA MET A 62 1.64 -18.03 -7.17
C MET A 62 2.01 -17.46 -5.80
N ILE A 63 1.94 -18.26 -4.73
CA ILE A 63 2.32 -17.83 -3.37
C ILE A 63 3.81 -17.44 -3.35
N GLY A 64 4.12 -16.30 -2.74
CA GLY A 64 5.49 -15.78 -2.67
C GLY A 64 5.95 -15.02 -3.92
N ARG A 65 5.20 -15.07 -5.03
CA ARG A 65 5.52 -14.23 -6.20
C ARG A 65 5.46 -12.75 -5.83
N LYS A 66 6.47 -12.02 -6.31
CA LYS A 66 6.61 -10.57 -6.17
C LYS A 66 6.32 -9.88 -7.49
N ARG A 67 5.69 -8.71 -7.43
CA ARG A 67 5.53 -7.79 -8.56
C ARG A 67 5.50 -6.36 -8.03
N GLY A 68 6.45 -5.54 -8.47
CA GLY A 68 6.65 -4.21 -7.90
C GLY A 68 6.80 -4.28 -6.38
N ARG A 69 5.93 -3.59 -5.65
CA ARG A 69 5.88 -3.57 -4.18
C ARG A 69 4.96 -4.63 -3.58
N LEU A 70 4.31 -5.48 -4.38
CA LEU A 70 3.34 -6.46 -3.90
C LEU A 70 3.95 -7.86 -3.85
N THR A 71 3.68 -8.58 -2.77
CA THR A 71 4.01 -10.01 -2.61
C THR A 71 2.74 -10.80 -2.35
N ILE A 72 2.49 -11.88 -3.09
CA ILE A 72 1.32 -12.73 -2.88
C ILE A 72 1.50 -13.58 -1.61
N ILE A 73 0.51 -13.54 -0.73
CA ILE A 73 0.45 -14.37 0.48
C ILE A 73 -0.35 -15.64 0.21
N GLY A 74 -1.47 -15.52 -0.50
CA GLY A 74 -2.35 -16.66 -0.72
C GLY A 74 -3.61 -16.34 -1.50
N LEU A 75 -4.43 -17.37 -1.69
CA LEU A 75 -5.72 -17.25 -2.35
C LEU A 75 -6.71 -16.53 -1.42
N ALA A 76 -7.49 -15.57 -1.91
CA ALA A 76 -8.49 -14.90 -1.09
C ALA A 76 -9.67 -15.83 -0.78
N VAL A 77 -10.27 -15.72 0.40
CA VAL A 77 -11.57 -16.38 0.70
C VAL A 77 -12.68 -15.76 -0.17
N THR A 78 -12.67 -14.44 -0.31
CA THR A 78 -13.65 -13.69 -1.10
C THR A 78 -13.27 -13.71 -2.58
N GLN A 79 -13.92 -14.59 -3.33
CA GLN A 79 -13.74 -14.66 -4.78
C GLN A 79 -14.42 -13.48 -5.50
N GLY A 80 -13.99 -13.21 -6.73
CA GLY A 80 -14.63 -12.22 -7.59
C GLY A 80 -15.99 -12.69 -8.11
N ALA A 81 -16.63 -11.87 -8.95
CA ALA A 81 -17.84 -12.25 -9.67
C ALA A 81 -17.64 -13.55 -10.48
N LYS A 82 -18.72 -14.32 -10.75
CA LYS A 82 -18.70 -15.64 -11.42
C LYS A 82 -17.79 -15.73 -12.68
N ASN A 83 -17.63 -14.64 -13.43
CA ASN A 83 -16.82 -14.60 -14.66
C ASN A 83 -15.43 -13.98 -14.48
N LYS A 84 -15.01 -13.68 -13.25
CA LYS A 84 -13.72 -13.07 -12.94
C LYS A 84 -12.83 -14.12 -12.26
N GLY A 85 -11.63 -14.30 -12.81
CA GLY A 85 -10.64 -15.24 -12.27
C GLY A 85 -10.29 -14.96 -10.81
N ALA A 86 -9.67 -15.95 -10.17
CA ALA A 86 -9.40 -15.97 -8.75
C ALA A 86 -8.67 -14.72 -8.23
N ARG A 87 -9.07 -14.30 -7.01
CA ARG A 87 -8.42 -13.22 -6.27
C ARG A 87 -7.38 -13.80 -5.30
N TYR A 88 -6.28 -13.08 -5.17
CA TYR A 88 -5.18 -13.37 -4.28
C TYR A 88 -5.03 -12.21 -3.30
N VAL A 89 -4.70 -12.54 -2.06
CA VAL A 89 -4.27 -11.59 -1.06
C VAL A 89 -2.79 -11.32 -1.29
N ALA A 90 -2.44 -10.04 -1.46
CA ALA A 90 -1.08 -9.58 -1.57
C ALA A 90 -0.76 -8.57 -0.47
N ARG A 91 0.48 -8.57 0.01
CA ARG A 91 1.01 -7.58 0.94
C ARG A 91 1.89 -6.60 0.19
N CYS A 92 1.62 -5.31 0.38
CA CYS A 92 2.48 -4.24 -0.10
C CYS A 92 3.66 -4.04 0.86
N VAL A 93 4.80 -3.57 0.35
CA VAL A 93 5.98 -3.19 1.16
C VAL A 93 5.62 -2.14 2.23
N CYS A 94 4.60 -1.30 2.01
CA CYS A 94 4.13 -0.35 3.02
C CYS A 94 3.32 -0.97 4.17
N GLY A 95 3.08 -2.28 4.15
CA GLY A 95 2.33 -3.01 5.17
C GLY A 95 0.88 -3.34 4.80
N ILE A 96 0.26 -2.56 3.90
CA ILE A 96 -1.13 -2.73 3.46
C ILE A 96 -1.35 -4.09 2.77
N TYR A 97 -2.44 -4.76 3.14
CA TYR A 97 -2.96 -5.94 2.46
C TYR A 97 -3.97 -5.51 1.39
N THR A 98 -3.90 -6.09 0.19
CA THR A 98 -4.79 -5.76 -0.94
C THR A 98 -5.17 -7.01 -1.72
N TYR A 99 -6.28 -6.93 -2.45
CA TYR A 99 -6.69 -7.97 -3.40
C TYR A 99 -6.12 -7.71 -4.79
N ARG A 100 -5.62 -8.78 -5.42
CA ARG A 100 -5.17 -8.75 -6.81
C ARG A 100 -5.62 -10.00 -7.55
N ARG A 101 -5.73 -9.91 -8.88
CA ARG A 101 -6.07 -11.06 -9.73
C ARG A 101 -4.80 -11.71 -10.26
N ALA A 102 -4.83 -13.02 -10.50
CA ALA A 102 -3.69 -13.75 -11.07
C ALA A 102 -3.25 -13.31 -12.47
N LYS A 103 -4.08 -12.59 -13.24
CA LYS A 103 -3.71 -12.10 -14.58
C LYS A 103 -2.64 -10.99 -14.50
N ASN A 104 -2.86 -10.00 -13.64
CA ASN A 104 -1.79 -9.16 -13.09
C ASN A 104 -0.82 -10.15 -12.41
N PHE A 105 0.49 -10.01 -12.25
CA PHE A 105 1.41 -11.10 -11.81
C PHE A 105 1.69 -12.23 -12.82
N LYS A 106 0.75 -12.71 -13.65
CA LYS A 106 1.11 -13.62 -14.76
C LYS A 106 1.79 -12.88 -15.91
N ASN A 107 1.34 -11.66 -16.19
CA ASN A 107 1.99 -10.80 -17.17
C ASN A 107 3.29 -10.22 -16.56
N ASN A 108 4.44 -10.56 -17.14
CA ASN A 108 5.72 -9.92 -16.85
C ASN A 108 5.67 -8.50 -17.44
N SER A 109 5.26 -7.52 -16.64
CA SER A 109 5.44 -6.12 -16.99
C SER A 109 6.34 -5.50 -15.93
N ASP A 110 7.38 -4.79 -16.36
CA ASP A 110 8.33 -4.05 -15.51
C ASP A 110 7.70 -2.78 -14.88
N GLU A 111 6.37 -2.74 -14.86
CA GLU A 111 5.59 -1.59 -14.47
C GLU A 111 5.29 -1.66 -12.98
N PHE A 112 5.45 -0.52 -12.31
CA PHE A 112 5.19 -0.38 -10.89
C PHE A 112 3.80 -0.91 -10.51
N ASP A 113 3.76 -1.86 -9.58
CA ASP A 113 2.53 -2.29 -8.93
C ASP A 113 2.65 -2.13 -7.41
N GLY A 114 1.54 -1.79 -6.77
CA GLY A 114 1.47 -1.39 -5.37
C GLY A 114 0.01 -1.24 -4.92
N CYS A 115 -0.19 -1.04 -3.61
CA CYS A 115 -1.49 -0.66 -3.06
C CYS A 115 -1.89 0.76 -3.53
N GLU A 116 -3.15 1.14 -3.34
CA GLU A 116 -3.62 2.45 -3.82
C GLU A 116 -2.90 3.61 -3.14
N ARG A 117 -2.56 3.49 -1.85
CA ARG A 117 -1.79 4.51 -1.12
C ARG A 117 -0.39 4.71 -1.71
N CYS A 118 0.31 3.63 -2.05
CA CYS A 118 1.63 3.74 -2.69
C CYS A 118 1.54 4.34 -4.09
N ARG A 119 0.47 4.03 -4.84
CA ARG A 119 0.25 4.62 -6.17
C ARG A 119 -0.06 6.10 -6.08
N GLU A 120 -0.88 6.51 -5.13
CA GLU A 120 -1.17 7.92 -4.87
C GLU A 120 0.09 8.69 -4.50
N LEU A 121 0.90 8.16 -3.57
CA LEU A 121 2.16 8.81 -3.19
C LEU A 121 3.08 9.00 -4.40
N LEU A 122 3.15 7.99 -5.28
CA LEU A 122 3.98 8.05 -6.47
C LEU A 122 3.46 9.06 -7.49
N PHE A 123 2.14 9.21 -7.61
CA PHE A 123 1.50 10.28 -8.39
C PHE A 123 1.83 11.66 -7.82
N LEU A 124 1.71 11.87 -6.49
CA LEU A 124 2.03 13.14 -5.83
C LEU A 124 3.48 13.54 -6.03
N LYS A 125 4.41 12.58 -5.95
CA LYS A 125 5.85 12.82 -6.25
C LYS A 125 6.06 13.26 -7.69
N ARG A 126 5.39 12.61 -8.65
CA ARG A 126 5.48 12.98 -10.08
C ARG A 126 4.97 14.40 -10.31
N ASP A 127 3.84 14.74 -9.72
CA ASP A 127 3.25 16.07 -9.78
C ASP A 127 4.17 17.12 -9.18
N GLU A 128 4.82 16.83 -8.06
CA GLU A 128 5.79 17.73 -7.44
C GLU A 128 6.98 18.02 -8.36
N VAL A 129 7.54 16.99 -8.99
CA VAL A 129 8.63 17.15 -9.97
C VAL A 129 8.18 18.00 -11.14
N HIS A 130 6.98 17.76 -11.66
CA HIS A 130 6.42 18.56 -12.75
C HIS A 130 6.21 20.02 -12.34
N ARG A 131 5.64 20.29 -11.15
CA ARG A 131 5.47 21.66 -10.64
C ARG A 131 6.79 22.41 -10.47
N ARG A 132 7.86 21.71 -10.09
CA ARG A 132 9.19 22.31 -9.88
C ARG A 132 9.98 22.53 -11.18
N THR A 133 9.86 21.62 -12.14
CA THR A 133 10.75 21.56 -13.32
C THR A 133 10.05 21.75 -14.66
N GLY A 134 8.72 21.69 -14.70
CA GLY A 134 7.92 21.66 -15.92
C GLY A 134 7.99 20.35 -16.71
N LYS A 135 8.77 19.36 -16.26
CA LYS A 135 9.00 18.10 -16.99
C LYS A 135 8.20 16.95 -16.38
N TRP A 136 7.66 16.10 -17.24
CA TRP A 136 7.07 14.83 -16.82
C TRP A 136 8.17 13.76 -16.79
N VAL A 137 8.33 13.11 -15.65
CA VAL A 137 9.25 11.97 -15.47
C VAL A 137 8.53 10.64 -15.62
N GLU A 138 9.27 9.59 -15.97
CA GLU A 138 8.72 8.23 -16.01
C GLU A 138 8.55 7.65 -14.60
N TRP A 139 7.66 6.66 -14.48
CA TRP A 139 7.42 6.00 -13.19
C TRP A 139 8.67 5.33 -12.62
N LYS A 140 9.54 4.77 -13.48
CA LYS A 140 10.77 4.09 -13.08
C LYS A 140 11.75 5.01 -12.33
N GLU A 141 11.70 6.31 -12.59
CA GLU A 141 12.58 7.30 -11.96
C GLU A 141 12.15 7.67 -10.52
N LEU A 142 10.93 7.29 -10.12
CA LEU A 142 10.30 7.70 -8.85
C LEU A 142 10.19 6.58 -7.80
N ILE A 143 10.60 5.36 -8.14
CA ILE A 143 10.41 4.13 -7.34
C ILE A 143 11.50 3.96 -6.29
#